data_AF-A0A2W6Z2B3-F1
#
_entry.id   AF-A0A2W6Z2B3-F1
#
_cell.length_a   1.000
_cell.length_b   1.000
_cell.length_c   1.000
_cell.angle_alpha   90.00
_cell.angle_beta   90.00
_cell.angle_gamma   90.00
#
_symmetry.space_group_name_H-M   'P 1'
#
loop_
_entity.id
_entity.type
_entity.pdbx_description
1 polymer ?
#
loop_
_entity_poly.entity_id
_entity_poly.type
_entity_poly.pdbx_seq_one_letter_code
_entity_poly.pdbx_strand_id
1 'polypeptide(L)'
;MVNSPLGSSPTIDWGEAPDVSVFFGREAEIATLSQWVVDDGYRLVAVLGMGGMGNTALTAKLVETLVDLPQPPFERIILNPDSIHPK
;
A
#
# COMPACT_ATOMS: atom_id res chain seq x y z
N MET A 1 -20.35 29.80 4.47
CA MET A 1 -19.51 30.03 3.28
C MET A 1 -18.45 28.93 3.26
N VAL A 2 -18.38 28.22 2.13
CA VAL A 2 -17.67 26.96 1.89
C VAL A 2 -16.18 27.02 2.25
N ASN A 3 -15.71 26.07 3.06
CA ASN A 3 -14.28 25.86 3.26
C ASN A 3 -13.92 24.42 2.89
N SER A 4 -13.58 24.21 1.62
CA SER A 4 -12.82 23.04 1.18
C SER A 4 -12.05 23.38 -0.10
N PRO A 5 -10.73 23.23 -0.09
CA PRO A 5 -10.03 22.53 -1.14
C PRO A 5 -9.71 21.12 -0.64
N LEU A 6 -10.37 20.14 -1.27
CA LEU A 6 -9.83 18.87 -1.76
C LEU A 6 -8.69 18.25 -0.94
N GLY A 7 -8.93 17.08 -0.34
CA GLY A 7 -7.90 16.26 0.29
C GLY A 7 -6.67 16.16 -0.62
N SER A 8 -5.53 16.62 -0.13
CA SER A 8 -4.27 16.58 -0.86
C SER A 8 -3.92 15.13 -1.17
N SER A 9 -3.55 14.84 -2.42
CA SER A 9 -3.00 13.53 -2.78
C SER A 9 -1.78 13.23 -1.88
N PRO A 10 -1.64 12.00 -1.36
CA PRO A 10 -0.53 11.61 -0.51
C PRO A 10 0.80 11.81 -1.24
N THR A 11 1.82 12.24 -0.52
CA THR A 11 3.20 12.19 -1.04
C THR A 11 3.71 10.76 -0.92
N ILE A 12 4.11 10.15 -2.03
CA ILE A 12 4.55 8.75 -2.06
C ILE A 12 6.00 8.68 -2.53
N ASP A 13 6.82 7.97 -1.77
CA ASP A 13 8.13 7.51 -2.19
C ASP A 13 8.05 6.02 -2.53
N TRP A 14 8.14 5.71 -3.82
CA TRP A 14 8.02 4.35 -4.33
C TRP A 14 9.31 3.54 -4.20
N GLY A 15 10.47 4.18 -3.99
CA GLY A 15 11.77 3.48 -3.99
C GLY A 15 11.96 2.59 -5.23
N GLU A 16 12.42 1.35 -5.04
CA GLU A 16 12.55 0.33 -6.08
C GLU A 16 11.28 -0.55 -6.24
N ALA A 17 10.09 -0.03 -5.90
CA ALA A 17 8.87 -0.82 -5.95
C ALA A 17 8.58 -1.36 -7.37
N PRO A 18 8.11 -2.60 -7.50
CA PRO A 18 7.74 -3.16 -8.80
C PRO A 18 6.54 -2.42 -9.41
N ASP A 19 6.49 -2.35 -10.73
CA ASP A 19 5.29 -1.91 -11.46
C ASP A 19 4.16 -2.94 -11.26
N VAL A 20 3.02 -2.45 -10.76
CA VAL A 20 1.83 -3.23 -10.42
C VAL A 20 0.58 -2.75 -11.16
N SER A 21 0.78 -1.98 -12.24
CA SER A 21 -0.28 -1.55 -13.16
C SER A 21 -1.07 -2.75 -13.71
N VAL A 22 -0.39 -3.87 -13.91
CA VAL A 22 -1.00 -5.17 -14.22
C VAL A 22 -0.76 -6.10 -13.04
N PHE A 23 -1.82 -6.48 -12.34
CA PHE A 23 -1.77 -7.34 -11.16
C PHE A 23 -2.94 -8.32 -11.20
N PHE A 24 -2.69 -9.60 -10.91
CA PHE A 24 -3.68 -10.67 -11.03
C PHE A 24 -3.86 -11.43 -9.73
N GLY A 25 -5.12 -11.70 -9.37
CA GLY A 25 -5.43 -12.44 -8.16
C GLY A 25 -5.09 -11.63 -6.90
N ARG A 26 -5.17 -12.29 -5.75
CA ARG A 26 -4.85 -11.73 -4.43
C ARG A 26 -5.76 -10.57 -3.98
N GLU A 27 -6.93 -10.43 -4.59
CA GLU A 27 -7.90 -9.37 -4.27
C GLU A 27 -8.40 -9.50 -2.83
N ALA A 28 -8.53 -10.72 -2.32
CA ALA A 28 -8.90 -10.99 -0.93
C ALA A 28 -7.83 -10.50 0.06
N GLU A 29 -6.55 -10.72 -0.25
CA GLU A 29 -5.44 -10.23 0.54
C GLU A 29 -5.37 -8.70 0.51
N ILE A 30 -5.55 -8.06 -0.65
CA ILE A 30 -5.61 -6.59 -0.76
C ILE A 30 -6.77 -6.02 0.08
N ALA A 31 -7.96 -6.61 -0.02
CA ALA A 31 -9.13 -6.17 0.74
C ALA A 31 -8.87 -6.29 2.26
N THR A 32 -8.28 -7.41 2.70
CA THR A 32 -7.94 -7.64 4.11
C THR A 32 -6.92 -6.62 4.61
N LEU A 33 -5.85 -6.40 3.85
CA LEU A 33 -4.82 -5.43 4.22
C LEU A 33 -5.36 -4.00 4.24
N SER A 34 -6.24 -3.65 3.29
CA SER A 34 -6.89 -2.34 3.25
C SER A 34 -7.78 -2.11 4.47
N GLN A 35 -8.64 -3.07 4.81
CA GLN A 35 -9.47 -3.03 6.02
C GLN A 35 -8.61 -2.85 7.28
N TRP A 36 -7.55 -3.66 7.41
CA TRP A 36 -6.66 -3.61 8.57
C TRP A 36 -5.99 -2.25 8.76
N VAL A 37 -5.52 -1.65 7.67
CA VAL A 37 -4.75 -0.41 7.70
C VAL A 37 -5.67 0.82 7.82
N VAL A 38 -6.81 0.82 7.13
CA VAL A 38 -7.69 1.99 7.03
C VAL A 38 -8.73 2.01 8.14
N ASP A 39 -9.46 0.92 8.30
CA ASP A 39 -10.67 0.89 9.12
C ASP A 39 -10.36 0.40 10.55
N ASP A 40 -9.59 -0.67 10.67
CA ASP A 40 -9.24 -1.25 11.97
C ASP A 40 -8.09 -0.47 12.64
N GLY A 41 -7.34 0.32 11.87
CA GLY A 41 -6.28 1.20 12.37
C GLY A 41 -5.06 0.45 12.90
N TYR A 42 -4.76 -0.74 12.37
CA TYR A 42 -3.55 -1.48 12.75
C TYR A 42 -2.30 -0.69 12.36
N ARG A 43 -1.48 -0.38 13.37
CA ARG A 43 -0.23 0.39 13.20
C ARG A 43 0.94 -0.43 12.67
N LEU A 44 0.81 -1.76 12.70
CA LEU A 44 1.82 -2.69 12.24
C LEU A 44 1.13 -3.90 11.61
N VAL A 45 1.48 -4.18 10.36
CA VAL A 45 1.02 -5.34 9.60
C VAL A 45 2.24 -5.99 8.97
N ALA A 46 2.38 -7.31 9.13
CA ALA A 46 3.44 -8.09 8.51
C ALA A 46 2.88 -8.90 7.35
N VAL A 47 3.43 -8.71 6.15
CA VAL A 47 3.10 -9.50 4.96
C VAL A 47 4.15 -10.60 4.82
N LEU A 48 3.77 -11.83 5.16
CA LEU A 48 4.67 -13.00 5.17
C LEU A 48 4.26 -14.02 4.10
N GLY A 49 5.23 -14.70 3.53
CA GLY A 49 5.03 -15.76 2.55
C GLY A 49 6.35 -16.34 2.08
N MET A 50 6.31 -17.43 1.32
CA MET A 50 7.51 -18.01 0.72
C MET A 50 8.18 -17.01 -0.24
N GLY A 51 9.50 -17.09 -0.37
CA GLY A 51 10.26 -16.27 -1.32
C GLY A 51 9.69 -16.40 -2.74
N GLY A 52 9.62 -15.28 -3.47
CA GLY A 52 9.07 -15.26 -4.84
C GLY A 52 7.55 -15.28 -4.95
N MET A 53 6.78 -15.37 -3.85
CA MET A 53 5.30 -15.37 -3.87
C MET A 53 4.67 -14.00 -4.13
N GLY A 54 5.48 -12.98 -4.40
CA GLY A 54 5.02 -11.62 -4.71
C GLY A 54 4.61 -10.77 -3.51
N ASN A 55 5.11 -11.02 -2.30
CA ASN A 55 4.80 -10.19 -1.12
C ASN A 55 5.12 -8.71 -1.36
N THR A 56 6.27 -8.40 -1.96
CA THR A 56 6.67 -7.03 -2.32
C THR A 56 5.69 -6.41 -3.32
N ALA A 57 5.27 -7.17 -4.33
CA ALA A 57 4.28 -6.72 -5.31
C ALA A 57 2.89 -6.51 -4.66
N LEU A 58 2.50 -7.36 -3.70
CA LEU A 58 1.26 -7.20 -2.94
C LEU A 58 1.29 -5.91 -2.11
N THR A 59 2.41 -5.60 -1.45
CA THR A 59 2.58 -4.34 -0.70
C THR A 59 2.57 -3.12 -1.62
N ALA A 60 3.21 -3.19 -2.78
CA ALA A 60 3.14 -2.12 -3.77
C ALA A 60 1.71 -1.90 -4.29
N LYS A 61 0.98 -2.99 -4.58
CA LYS A 61 -0.42 -2.92 -5.01
C LYS A 61 -1.35 -2.38 -3.93
N LEU A 62 -1.10 -2.70 -2.67
CA LEU A 62 -1.80 -2.10 -1.54
C LEU A 62 -1.61 -0.58 -1.53
N VAL A 63 -0.38 -0.08 -1.67
CA VAL A 63 -0.13 1.37 -1.70
C VAL A 63 -0.83 2.05 -2.87
N GLU A 64 -0.78 1.47 -4.08
CA GLU A 64 -1.53 1.97 -5.23
C GLU A 64 -3.03 2.08 -4.89
N THR A 65 -3.59 1.04 -4.28
CA THR A 65 -5.00 1.01 -3.84
C THR A 65 -5.32 2.11 -2.82
N LEU A 66 -4.44 2.34 -1.84
CA LEU A 66 -4.64 3.35 -0.79
C LEU A 66 -4.57 4.78 -1.31
N VAL A 67 -3.76 5.02 -2.34
CA VAL A 67 -3.56 6.33 -2.97
C VAL A 67 -4.77 6.70 -3.84
N ASP A 68 -5.41 5.71 -4.47
CA ASP A 68 -6.60 5.89 -5.30
C ASP A 68 -7.90 6.02 -4.49
N LEU A 69 -7.85 5.86 -3.17
CA LEU A 69 -9.02 6.08 -2.31
C LEU A 69 -9.51 7.54 -2.41
N PRO A 70 -10.83 7.79 -2.36
CA PRO A 70 -11.37 9.15 -2.39
C PRO A 70 -10.84 10.05 -1.25
N GLN A 71 -10.49 9.44 -0.12
CA GLN A 71 -9.82 10.08 1.00
C GLN A 71 -8.65 9.19 1.42
N PRO A 72 -7.43 9.46 0.92
CA PRO A 72 -6.25 8.70 1.28
C PRO A 72 -6.00 8.79 2.80
N PRO A 73 -5.75 7.66 3.46
CA PRO A 73 -5.65 7.58 4.92
C PRO A 73 -4.34 8.16 5.49
N PHE A 74 -3.34 8.39 4.63
CA PHE A 74 -2.02 8.86 5.01
C PHE A 74 -1.64 10.10 4.23
N GLU A 75 -0.95 11.05 4.87
CA GLU A 75 -0.35 12.20 4.19
C GLU A 75 0.92 11.81 3.41
N ARG A 76 1.67 10.83 3.94
CA ARG A 76 2.92 10.36 3.36
C ARG A 76 3.01 8.84 3.43
N ILE A 77 3.45 8.23 2.33
CA ILE A 77 3.72 6.79 2.22
C ILE A 77 5.16 6.61 1.73
N ILE A 78 5.88 5.66 2.34
CA ILE A 78 7.25 5.30 1.96
C ILE A 78 7.29 3.78 1.76
N LEU A 79 7.64 3.35 0.56
CA LEU A 79 7.88 1.95 0.22
C LEU A 79 9.38 1.70 0.13
N ASN A 80 9.89 0.78 0.95
CA ASN A 80 11.29 0.36 0.91
C ASN A 80 11.39 -1.17 0.68
N PRO A 81 11.23 -1.62 -0.58
CA PRO A 81 11.16 -3.04 -0.92
C PRO A 81 12.47 -3.82 -0.69
N ASP A 82 13.62 -3.14 -0.59
CA ASP A 82 14.96 -3.75 -0.43
C ASP A 82 15.31 -4.17 1.00
N SER A 83 14.36 -4.09 1.93
CA SER A 83 14.64 -4.31 3.36
C SER A 83 14.83 -5.79 3.75
N ILE A 84 14.72 -6.74 2.82
CA ILE A 84 14.93 -8.17 3.10
C ILE A 84 16.02 -8.72 2.17
N HIS A 85 17.26 -8.31 2.41
CA HIS A 85 18.42 -9.09 1.99
C HIS A 85 18.59 -10.29 2.95
N PRO A 86 18.38 -11.54 2.51
CA PRO A 86 19.18 -12.63 3.06
C PRO A 86 20.58 -12.47 2.45
N LYS A 87 21.57 -12.16 3.27
CA LYS A 87 22.95 -12.57 2.95
C LYS A 87 23.05 -14.09 3.06
#